data_AF-A0A017HWF9-F1
#
_entry.id   AF-A0A017HWF9-F1
#
_cell.length_a   1.000
_cell.length_b   1.000
_cell.length_c   1.000
_cell.angle_alpha   90.00
_cell.angle_beta   90.00
_cell.angle_gamma   90.00
#
_symmetry.space_group_name_H-M   'P 1'
#
loop_
_entity.id
_entity.type
_entity.pdbx_description
1 polymer ?
#
loop_
_entity_poly.entity_id
_entity_poly.type
_entity_poly.pdbx_seq_one_letter_code
_entity_poly.pdbx_strand_id
1 'polypeptide(L)'
;MIVSSIALAVLTPFFIFTFGSILGHPYEEVVAALHNPLVAVLFGLYIVVGLIHFRNGFQVVLEDYAHGTPRRVMIVAMICVTYAILALGLLAVLRLAI
;
A
#
# COMPACT_ATOMS: atom_id res chain seq x y z
N MET A 1 14.26 -3.88 -3.46
CA MET A 1 13.49 -5.03 -3.99
C MET A 1 13.43 -6.18 -2.99
N ILE A 2 14.53 -6.85 -2.64
CA ILE A 2 14.52 -8.05 -1.77
C ILE A 2 13.93 -7.78 -0.37
N VAL A 3 14.38 -6.72 0.31
CA VAL A 3 13.92 -6.40 1.68
C VAL A 3 12.40 -6.20 1.72
N SER A 4 11.84 -5.40 0.81
CA SER A 4 10.40 -5.19 0.75
C SER A 4 9.63 -6.43 0.29
N SER A 5 10.21 -7.29 -0.57
CA SER A 5 9.62 -8.60 -0.89
C SER A 5 9.50 -9.50 0.33
N ILE A 6 10.57 -9.63 1.13
CA ILE A 6 10.56 -10.45 2.35
C ILE A 6 9.55 -9.89 3.35
N ALA A 7 9.54 -8.57 3.54
CA ALA A 7 8.56 -7.92 4.41
C ALA A 7 7.12 -8.19 3.95
N LEU A 8 6.83 -8.08 2.64
CA LEU A 8 5.50 -8.38 2.10
C LEU A 8 5.14 -9.86 2.18
N ALA A 9 6.10 -10.77 2.03
CA ALA A 9 5.85 -12.20 2.20
C ALA A 9 5.35 -12.52 3.62
N VAL A 10 5.82 -11.77 4.63
CA VAL A 10 5.34 -11.88 6.02
C VAL A 10 4.05 -11.10 6.24
N LEU A 11 3.98 -9.84 5.78
CA LEU A 11 2.83 -8.97 6.02
C LEU A 11 1.56 -9.44 5.30
N THR A 12 1.67 -10.06 4.12
CA THR A 12 0.53 -10.42 3.29
C THR A 12 -0.39 -11.45 3.99
N PRO A 13 0.10 -12.56 4.56
CA PRO A 13 -0.73 -13.45 5.37
C PRO A 13 -1.47 -12.74 6.51
N PHE A 14 -0.76 -11.93 7.31
CA PHE A 14 -1.40 -11.17 8.40
C PHE A 14 -2.47 -10.22 7.88
N PHE A 15 -2.18 -9.51 6.79
CA PHE A 15 -3.12 -8.60 6.15
C PHE A 15 -4.35 -9.36 5.65
N ILE A 16 -4.18 -10.46 4.92
CA ILE A 16 -5.29 -11.27 4.37
C ILE A 16 -6.21 -11.75 5.49
N PHE A 17 -5.69 -12.32 6.57
CA PHE A 17 -6.53 -12.82 7.65
C PHE A 17 -7.20 -11.69 8.45
N THR A 18 -6.50 -10.58 8.68
CA THR A 18 -7.06 -9.44 9.42
C THR A 18 -8.11 -8.70 8.59
N PHE A 19 -7.76 -8.26 7.38
CA PHE A 19 -8.69 -7.61 6.46
C PHE A 19 -9.85 -8.53 6.09
N GLY A 20 -9.57 -9.80 5.79
CA GLY A 20 -10.59 -10.79 5.44
C GLY A 20 -11.60 -11.02 6.55
N SER A 21 -11.19 -10.92 7.82
CA SER A 21 -12.10 -11.08 8.96
C SER A 21 -13.10 -9.92 9.14
N ILE A 22 -12.82 -8.75 8.55
CA ILE A 22 -13.69 -7.57 8.65
C ILE A 22 -14.29 -7.17 7.28
N LEU A 23 -13.99 -7.93 6.23
CA LEU A 23 -14.48 -7.65 4.88
C LEU A 23 -15.98 -7.91 4.80
N GLY A 24 -16.73 -6.89 4.38
CA GLY A 24 -18.20 -6.97 4.26
C GLY A 24 -18.96 -6.70 5.55
N HIS A 25 -18.26 -6.44 6.66
CA HIS A 25 -18.88 -6.00 7.90
C HIS A 25 -19.44 -4.56 7.77
N PRO A 26 -20.45 -4.19 8.58
CA PRO A 26 -20.93 -2.82 8.68
C PRO A 26 -19.82 -1.81 9.01
N TYR A 27 -19.99 -0.56 8.58
CA TYR A 27 -19.01 0.51 8.78
C TYR A 27 -18.54 0.62 10.24
N GLU A 28 -19.46 0.58 11.20
CA GLU A 28 -19.16 0.69 12.63
C GLU A 28 -18.24 -0.43 13.13
N GLU A 29 -18.42 -1.65 12.64
CA GLU A 29 -17.59 -2.80 13.02
C GLU A 29 -16.19 -2.71 12.41
N VAL A 30 -16.06 -2.21 11.18
CA VAL A 30 -14.76 -1.95 10.54
C VAL A 30 -14.00 -0.87 11.29
N VAL A 31 -14.68 0.22 11.68
CA VAL A 31 -14.10 1.30 12.50
C VAL A 31 -13.67 0.76 13.88
N ALA A 32 -14.51 -0.05 14.53
CA ALA A 32 -14.15 -0.68 15.81
C ALA A 32 -12.89 -1.57 15.69
N ALA A 33 -12.73 -2.32 14.60
CA ALA A 33 -11.52 -3.09 14.36
C ALA A 33 -10.28 -2.21 14.15
N LEU A 34 -10.42 -1.10 13.42
CA LEU A 34 -9.31 -0.16 13.15
C LEU A 34 -8.92 0.69 14.36
N HIS A 35 -9.77 0.84 15.38
CA HIS A 35 -9.36 1.40 16.67
C HIS A 35 -8.33 0.54 17.41
N ASN A 36 -8.16 -0.74 17.04
CA ASN A 36 -7.04 -1.52 17.55
C ASN A 36 -5.73 -1.04 16.89
N PRO A 37 -4.77 -0.49 17.65
CA PRO A 37 -3.55 0.08 17.08
C PRO A 37 -2.73 -0.93 16.26
N LEU A 38 -2.74 -2.21 16.62
CA LEU A 38 -2.01 -3.24 15.88
C LEU A 38 -2.62 -3.48 14.49
N VAL A 39 -3.94 -3.43 14.39
CA VAL A 39 -4.67 -3.57 13.11
C VAL A 39 -4.40 -2.34 12.23
N ALA A 40 -4.54 -1.13 12.79
CA ALA A 40 -4.24 0.10 12.05
C ALA A 40 -2.78 0.16 11.56
N VAL A 41 -1.82 -0.22 12.42
CA VAL A 41 -0.40 -0.29 12.04
C VAL A 41 -0.16 -1.35 10.96
N LEU A 42 -0.78 -2.52 11.05
CA LEU A 42 -0.67 -3.56 10.02
C LEU A 42 -1.15 -3.04 8.65
N PHE A 43 -2.29 -2.35 8.60
CA PHE A 43 -2.81 -1.74 7.37
C PHE A 43 -1.88 -0.65 6.84
N GLY A 44 -1.39 0.24 7.72
CA GLY A 44 -0.45 1.29 7.35
C GLY A 44 0.87 0.74 6.79
N LEU A 45 1.45 -0.26 7.46
CA LEU A 45 2.67 -0.94 6.99
C LEU A 45 2.45 -1.64 5.65
N TYR A 46 1.33 -2.33 5.48
CA TYR A 46 1.01 -3.01 4.23
C TYR A 46 0.91 -2.03 3.06
N ILE A 47 0.23 -0.89 3.24
CA ILE A 47 0.14 0.19 2.25
C ILE A 47 1.54 0.75 1.93
N VAL A 48 2.32 1.12 2.94
CA VAL A 48 3.62 1.76 2.76
C VAL A 48 4.61 0.82 2.07
N VAL A 49 4.80 -0.38 2.60
CA VAL A 49 5.75 -1.35 2.05
C VAL A 49 5.29 -1.82 0.68
N GLY A 50 3.99 -2.06 0.50
CA GLY A 50 3.38 -2.47 -0.76
C GLY A 50 3.60 -1.45 -1.87
N LEU A 51 3.31 -0.18 -1.61
CA LEU A 51 3.46 0.89 -2.61
C LEU A 51 4.93 1.23 -2.91
N ILE A 52 5.82 1.16 -1.91
CA ILE A 52 7.26 1.30 -2.15
C ILE A 52 7.79 0.13 -3.00
N HIS A 53 7.35 -1.10 -2.71
CA HIS A 53 7.71 -2.27 -3.51
C HIS A 53 7.20 -2.15 -4.95
N PHE A 54 5.91 -1.79 -5.12
CA PHE A 54 5.28 -1.54 -6.41
C PHE A 54 6.03 -0.49 -7.23
N ARG A 55 6.35 0.67 -6.64
CA ARG A 55 7.09 1.73 -7.32
C ARG A 55 8.40 1.26 -7.89
N ASN A 56 9.20 0.57 -7.08
CA ASN A 56 10.51 0.11 -7.52
C ASN A 56 10.39 -0.93 -8.65
N GLY A 57 9.44 -1.85 -8.56
CA GLY A 57 9.20 -2.85 -9.61
C GLY A 57 8.66 -2.22 -10.90
N PHE A 58 7.70 -1.31 -10.79
CA PHE A 58 7.09 -0.66 -11.95
C PHE A 58 8.06 0.27 -12.67
N GLN A 59 8.98 0.91 -11.93
CA GLN A 59 10.05 1.68 -12.56
C GLN A 59 10.93 0.81 -13.46
N VAL A 60 11.31 -0.40 -13.03
CA VAL A 60 12.07 -1.35 -13.87
C VAL A 60 11.29 -1.71 -15.14
N VAL A 61 9.99 -1.99 -15.02
CA VAL A 61 9.12 -2.23 -16.20
C VAL A 61 9.16 -1.05 -17.17
N LEU A 62 9.07 0.19 -16.69
CA LEU A 62 9.15 1.36 -17.56
C LEU A 62 10.54 1.55 -18.17
N GLU A 63 11.60 1.18 -17.46
CA GLU A 63 12.98 1.24 -17.94
C GLU A 63 13.24 0.23 -19.06
N ASP A 64 12.65 -0.97 -18.95
CA ASP A 64 12.77 -2.07 -19.91
C ASP A 64 11.92 -1.86 -21.17
N TYR A 65 10.69 -1.36 -21.02
CA TYR A 65 9.69 -1.36 -22.09
C TYR A 65 9.34 0.02 -22.68
N ALA A 66 9.80 1.12 -22.08
CA ALA A 66 9.57 2.47 -22.61
C ALA A 66 10.88 3.20 -22.94
N HIS A 67 10.83 4.13 -23.89
CA HIS A 67 12.00 4.84 -24.36
C HIS A 67 11.77 6.35 -24.49
N GLY A 68 12.87 7.09 -24.62
CA GLY A 68 12.85 8.54 -24.86
C GLY A 68 12.10 9.35 -23.80
N THR A 69 11.45 10.42 -24.24
CA THR A 69 10.67 11.33 -23.39
C THR A 69 9.48 10.64 -22.70
N PRO A 70 8.68 9.79 -23.36
CA PRO A 70 7.57 9.10 -22.71
C PRO A 70 7.98 8.30 -21.47
N ARG A 71 9.12 7.59 -21.50
CA ARG A 71 9.64 6.88 -20.31
C ARG A 71 9.78 7.81 -19.12
N ARG A 72 10.44 8.96 -19.30
CA ARG A 72 10.69 9.92 -18.22
C ARG A 72 9.38 10.46 -17.63
N VAL A 73 8.42 10.81 -18.50
CA VAL A 73 7.11 11.30 -18.09
C VAL A 73 6.34 10.23 -17.30
N MET A 74 6.33 8.98 -17.79
CA MET A 74 5.64 7.88 -17.13
C MET A 74 6.24 7.54 -15.76
N ILE A 75 7.57 7.55 -15.63
CA ILE A 75 8.24 7.34 -14.33
C ILE A 75 7.81 8.42 -13.34
N VAL A 76 7.85 9.70 -13.72
CA VAL A 76 7.43 10.81 -12.84
C VAL A 76 5.95 10.69 -12.47
N ALA A 77 5.08 10.47 -13.45
CA ALA A 77 3.64 10.33 -13.23
C ALA A 77 3.34 9.16 -12.27
N MET A 78 3.97 8.02 -12.48
CA MET A 78 3.80 6.83 -11.64
C MET A 78 4.27 7.08 -10.20
N ILE A 79 5.39 7.78 -10.00
CA ILE A 79 5.88 8.16 -8.67
C ILE A 79 4.88 9.09 -7.97
N CYS A 80 4.36 10.10 -8.67
CA CYS A 80 3.34 11.00 -8.13
C CYS A 80 2.07 10.25 -7.73
N VAL A 81 1.58 9.34 -8.58
CA VAL A 81 0.41 8.49 -8.27
C VAL A 81 0.67 7.62 -7.05
N THR A 82 1.87 7.04 -6.93
CA THR A 82 2.24 6.24 -5.75
C THR A 82 2.16 7.06 -4.47
N TYR A 83 2.73 8.26 -4.47
CA TYR A 83 2.70 9.12 -3.29
C TYR A 83 1.29 9.62 -2.97
N ALA A 84 0.48 9.91 -3.98
CA ALA A 84 -0.92 10.27 -3.78
C ALA A 84 -1.71 9.13 -3.12
N ILE A 85 -1.59 7.90 -3.65
CA ILE A 85 -2.27 6.72 -3.07
C ILE A 85 -1.74 6.44 -1.65
N LEU A 86 -0.43 6.57 -1.43
CA LEU A 86 0.17 6.37 -0.10
C LEU A 86 -0.38 7.39 0.90
N ALA A 87 -0.42 8.67 0.55
CA ALA A 87 -0.93 9.72 1.41
C ALA A 87 -2.43 9.55 1.70
N LEU A 88 -3.23 9.29 0.67
CA LEU A 88 -4.68 9.07 0.82
C LEU A 88 -5.00 7.80 1.63
N GLY A 89 -4.28 6.71 1.37
CA GLY A 89 -4.45 5.45 2.11
C GLY A 89 -4.08 5.59 3.59
N LEU A 90 -2.95 6.22 3.89
CA LEU A 90 -2.55 6.48 5.28
C LEU A 90 -3.51 7.44 5.98
N LEU A 91 -3.97 8.49 5.30
CA LEU A 91 -4.97 9.41 5.84
C LEU A 91 -6.28 8.67 6.15
N ALA A 92 -6.73 7.79 5.25
CA ALA A 92 -7.94 7.00 5.46
C ALA A 92 -7.81 6.07 6.68
N VAL A 93 -6.71 5.34 6.81
CA VAL A 93 -6.46 4.49 7.99
C VAL A 93 -6.44 5.32 9.27
N LEU A 94 -5.74 6.46 9.26
CA LEU A 94 -5.67 7.34 10.43
C LEU A 94 -7.03 7.90 10.83
N ARG A 95 -7.86 8.30 9.85
CA ARG A 95 -9.21 8.83 10.07
C ARG A 95 -10.21 7.81 10.59
N LEU A 96 -9.98 6.52 10.37
CA LEU A 96 -10.81 5.45 10.90
C LEU A 96 -10.30 4.91 12.24
N ALA A 97 -9.02 5.15 12.57
CA ALA A 97 -8.38 4.66 13.78
C ALA A 97 -8.49 5.63 14.97
N ILE A 98 -8.86 6.89 14.75
CA ILE A 98 -8.97 7.98 15.74
C ILE A 98 -10.24 8.76 15.48
#